data_AF-A0A2S3VZA6-F1
#
_entry.id   AF-A0A2S3VZA6-F1
#
_cell.length_a   1.000
_cell.length_b   1.000
_cell.length_c   1.000
_cell.angle_alpha   90.00
_cell.angle_beta   90.00
_cell.angle_gamma   90.00
#
_symmetry.space_group_name_H-M   'P 1'
#
loop_
_entity.id
_entity.type
_entity.pdbx_description
1 polymer ?
#
loop_
_entity_poly.entity_id
_entity_poly.type
_entity_poly.pdbx_seq_one_letter_code
_entity_poly.pdbx_strand_id
1 'polypeptide(L)'
;MPRATASSFTTKSRRLAAKTRSGAVVLSARGVQPVSIPVGRTALTSVARQVGTARSVIENLGHALAETRKTGRGVRFSVEVTPEGTVRIVHPPENQDIAGTQAAERTSGSGLARAKARGKALAASILAREDMVTAEELARRMGTTRVTVSARRHARQLIGLEGPTRGYRYPTWQLDRDGRPFAIIPNLFTALGDSPWTIYRFLTQKHPELEGRTAIAALEKGEDKRVLSVAVSIAEGTFA
;
A
#
# COMPACT_ATOMS: atom_id res chain seq x y z
N MET A 1 -43.31 18.48 -40.41
CA MET A 1 -42.40 19.58 -40.00
C MET A 1 -42.97 20.28 -38.77
N PRO A 2 -42.46 20.01 -37.55
CA PRO A 2 -42.65 20.92 -36.44
C PRO A 2 -41.32 21.47 -35.91
N ARG A 3 -41.28 22.79 -35.79
CA ARG A 3 -40.19 23.61 -35.26
C ARG A 3 -40.02 23.36 -33.76
N ALA A 4 -38.78 23.13 -33.32
CA ALA A 4 -38.42 23.12 -31.90
C ALA A 4 -38.24 24.57 -31.41
N THR A 5 -39.04 24.97 -30.42
CA THR A 5 -38.87 26.20 -29.65
C THR A 5 -37.88 25.94 -28.51
N ALA A 6 -36.77 26.69 -28.50
CA ALA A 6 -35.81 26.68 -27.40
C ALA A 6 -36.37 27.50 -26.23
N SER A 7 -36.57 26.86 -25.07
CA SER A 7 -36.91 27.56 -23.82
C SER A 7 -35.67 27.62 -22.94
N SER A 8 -35.14 28.83 -22.77
CA SER A 8 -33.95 29.13 -21.98
C SER A 8 -34.29 29.15 -20.49
N PHE A 9 -33.77 28.20 -19.71
CA PHE A 9 -33.87 28.22 -18.25
C PHE A 9 -32.63 28.87 -17.64
N THR A 10 -32.77 30.16 -17.32
CA THR A 10 -31.84 30.93 -16.48
C THR A 10 -31.79 30.35 -15.07
N THR A 11 -30.73 29.60 -14.73
CA THR A 11 -30.52 29.10 -13.37
C THR A 11 -29.93 30.21 -12.49
N LYS A 12 -30.74 30.70 -11.54
CA LYS A 12 -30.33 31.65 -10.49
C LYS A 12 -29.10 31.12 -9.73
N SER A 13 -27.97 31.80 -9.87
CA SER A 13 -26.74 31.51 -9.13
C SER A 13 -26.94 31.78 -7.63
N ARG A 14 -27.04 30.70 -6.84
CA ARG A 14 -27.08 30.79 -5.37
C ARG A 14 -25.67 31.06 -4.85
N ARG A 15 -25.49 32.16 -4.12
CA ARG A 15 -24.20 32.53 -3.51
C ARG A 15 -23.77 31.49 -2.47
N LEU A 16 -22.67 30.79 -2.74
CA LEU A 16 -21.97 29.91 -1.80
C LEU A 16 -21.09 30.77 -0.88
N ALA A 17 -21.18 30.55 0.42
CA ALA A 17 -20.29 31.19 1.39
C ALA A 17 -19.25 30.15 1.85
N ALA A 18 -17.98 30.42 1.54
CA ALA A 18 -16.85 29.64 2.02
C ALA A 18 -16.19 30.40 3.18
N LYS A 19 -16.00 29.74 4.33
CA LYS A 19 -15.27 30.32 5.47
C LYS A 19 -14.10 29.42 5.81
N THR A 20 -12.93 30.04 5.95
CA THR A 20 -11.71 29.36 6.38
C THR A 20 -11.69 29.30 7.90
N ARG A 21 -11.53 28.09 8.46
CA ARG A 21 -11.19 27.89 9.87
C ARG A 21 -10.01 26.94 9.91
N SER A 22 -9.02 27.24 10.76
CA SER A 22 -7.78 26.50 10.98
C SER A 22 -7.77 25.06 10.43
N GLY A 23 -7.25 24.88 9.21
CA GLY A 23 -7.05 23.55 8.58
C GLY A 23 -8.24 22.93 7.82
N ALA A 24 -9.36 23.64 7.67
CA ALA A 24 -10.53 23.13 6.94
C ALA A 24 -11.24 24.23 6.13
N VAL A 25 -11.77 23.84 4.97
CA VAL A 25 -12.72 24.65 4.21
C VAL A 25 -14.12 24.18 4.57
N VAL A 26 -14.93 25.09 5.10
CA VAL A 26 -16.34 24.83 5.38
C VAL A 26 -17.15 25.47 4.26
N LEU A 27 -17.81 24.63 3.47
CA LEU A 27 -18.74 25.06 2.42
C LEU A 27 -20.14 25.03 3.01
N SER A 28 -20.81 26.18 2.96
CA SER A 28 -22.19 26.31 3.45
C SER A 28 -23.08 27.02 2.44
N ALA A 29 -24.29 26.52 2.31
CA ALA A 29 -25.36 27.14 1.55
C ALA A 29 -26.66 27.06 2.36
N ARG A 30 -27.52 28.06 2.21
CA ARG A 30 -28.78 28.16 2.97
C ARG A 30 -29.66 26.95 2.67
N GLY A 31 -29.95 26.13 3.69
CA GLY A 31 -30.77 24.91 3.57
C GLY A 31 -30.03 23.61 3.27
N VAL A 32 -28.69 23.58 3.34
CA VAL A 32 -27.88 22.37 3.13
C VAL A 32 -26.93 22.16 4.31
N GLN A 33 -26.74 20.90 4.74
CA GLN A 33 -25.78 20.58 5.80
C GLN A 33 -24.36 20.96 5.37
N PRO A 34 -23.60 21.67 6.23
CA PRO A 34 -22.25 22.08 5.91
C PRO A 34 -21.33 20.86 5.82
N VAL A 35 -20.51 20.81 4.78
CA VAL A 35 -19.49 19.78 4.58
C VAL A 35 -18.12 20.38 4.95
N SER A 36 -17.39 19.68 5.81
CA SER A 36 -16.02 20.04 6.20
C SER A 36 -15.05 19.09 5.53
N ILE A 37 -14.10 19.64 4.77
CA ILE A 37 -13.03 18.88 4.15
C ILE A 37 -11.73 19.30 4.85
N PRO A 38 -11.01 18.36 5.49
CA PRO A 38 -9.70 18.64 6.06
C PRO A 38 -8.70 18.84 4.92
N VAL A 39 -8.00 19.97 4.90
CA VAL A 39 -7.03 20.29 3.84
C VAL A 39 -5.74 20.76 4.49
N GLY A 40 -4.61 20.15 4.10
CA GLY A 40 -3.29 20.52 4.60
C GLY A 40 -2.99 22.01 4.34
N ARG A 41 -2.29 22.66 5.27
CA ARG A 41 -2.04 24.12 5.24
C ARG A 41 -1.39 24.58 3.94
N THR A 42 -0.51 23.77 3.36
CA THR A 42 0.18 24.00 2.07
C THR A 42 -0.76 23.94 0.86
N ALA A 43 -1.72 23.01 0.89
CA ALA A 43 -2.75 22.89 -0.15
C ALA A 43 -3.76 24.04 -0.06
N LEU A 44 -4.03 24.57 1.13
CA LEU A 44 -4.88 25.76 1.30
C LEU A 44 -4.23 27.02 0.71
N THR A 45 -2.92 27.22 0.93
CA THR A 45 -2.21 28.40 0.39
C THR A 45 -2.01 28.35 -1.12
N SER A 46 -1.80 27.17 -1.70
CA SER A 46 -1.67 27.03 -3.16
C SER A 46 -3.01 27.23 -3.87
N VAL A 47 -4.10 26.66 -3.33
CA VAL A 47 -5.46 26.80 -3.88
C VAL A 47 -5.99 28.22 -3.70
N ALA A 48 -5.67 28.91 -2.59
CA ALA A 48 -6.06 30.31 -2.38
C ALA A 48 -5.40 31.29 -3.36
N ARG A 49 -4.21 30.96 -3.91
CA ARG A 49 -3.53 31.76 -4.94
C ARG A 49 -4.12 31.57 -6.34
N GLN A 50 -4.93 30.53 -6.56
CA GLN A 50 -5.54 30.20 -7.86
C GLN A 50 -7.08 30.14 -7.75
N VAL A 51 -7.67 31.25 -7.28
CA VAL A 51 -9.11 31.37 -6.98
C VAL A 51 -10.02 31.01 -8.17
N GLY A 52 -9.60 31.33 -9.41
CA GLY A 52 -10.35 30.98 -10.62
C GLY A 52 -10.42 29.47 -10.89
N THR A 53 -9.31 28.78 -10.67
CA THR A 53 -9.18 27.34 -10.91
C THR A 53 -9.88 26.51 -9.84
N ALA A 54 -9.71 26.91 -8.58
CA ALA A 54 -10.37 26.30 -7.44
C ALA A 54 -11.90 26.31 -7.61
N ARG A 55 -12.44 27.41 -8.11
CA ARG A 55 -13.86 27.56 -8.40
C ARG A 55 -14.33 26.62 -9.51
N SER A 56 -13.59 26.52 -10.62
CA SER A 56 -13.94 25.67 -11.75
C SER A 56 -13.95 24.17 -11.38
N VAL A 57 -13.00 23.71 -10.57
CA VAL A 57 -12.96 22.32 -10.08
C VAL A 57 -14.11 22.01 -9.13
N ILE A 58 -14.47 22.94 -8.24
CA ILE A 58 -15.59 22.76 -7.29
C ILE A 58 -16.94 22.77 -8.03
N GLU A 59 -17.13 23.67 -9.00
CA GLU A 59 -18.35 23.72 -9.81
C GLU A 59 -18.51 22.43 -10.64
N ASN A 60 -17.44 21.94 -11.27
CA ASN A 60 -17.47 20.68 -12.04
C ASN A 60 -17.68 19.44 -11.17
N LEU A 61 -17.09 19.38 -9.97
CA LEU A 61 -17.38 18.32 -9.00
C LEU A 61 -18.85 18.35 -8.57
N GLY A 62 -19.42 19.55 -8.36
CA GLY A 62 -20.84 19.73 -8.04
C GLY A 62 -21.76 19.20 -9.12
N HIS A 63 -21.46 19.49 -10.39
CA HIS A 63 -22.20 18.95 -11.54
C HIS A 63 -22.05 17.43 -11.64
N ALA A 64 -20.83 16.90 -11.53
CA ALA A 64 -20.57 15.46 -11.59
C ALA A 64 -21.30 14.68 -10.47
N LEU A 65 -21.39 15.25 -9.26
CA LEU A 65 -22.12 14.67 -8.11
C LEU A 65 -23.65 14.70 -8.30
N ALA A 66 -24.17 15.77 -8.91
CA ALA A 66 -25.59 15.88 -9.23
C ALA A 66 -25.99 14.87 -10.33
N GLU A 67 -25.14 14.72 -11.35
CA GLU A 67 -25.35 13.78 -12.47
C GLU A 67 -25.25 12.32 -11.99
N THR A 68 -24.27 11.97 -11.14
CA THR A 68 -24.16 10.62 -10.54
C THR A 68 -25.38 10.27 -9.70
N ARG A 69 -25.91 11.21 -8.92
CA ARG A 69 -27.11 10.96 -8.09
C ARG A 69 -28.37 10.77 -8.94
N LYS A 70 -28.46 11.45 -10.09
CA LYS A 70 -29.59 11.29 -11.02
C LYS A 70 -29.49 10.05 -11.90
N THR A 71 -28.28 9.70 -12.36
CA THR A 71 -28.07 8.66 -13.38
C THR A 71 -27.58 7.32 -12.82
N GLY A 72 -27.14 7.29 -11.56
CA GLY A 72 -26.55 6.10 -10.93
C GLY A 72 -25.21 5.65 -11.51
N ARG A 73 -24.63 6.41 -12.46
CA ARG A 73 -23.37 6.08 -13.14
C ARG A 73 -22.24 6.95 -12.62
N GLY A 74 -21.17 6.31 -12.12
CA GLY A 74 -19.95 6.98 -11.66
C GLY A 74 -19.24 7.74 -12.79
N VAL A 75 -18.92 9.01 -12.56
CA VAL A 75 -18.13 9.83 -13.49
C VAL A 75 -16.73 10.03 -12.90
N ARG A 76 -15.70 9.86 -13.71
CA ARG A 76 -14.31 10.17 -13.36
C ARG A 76 -13.86 11.37 -14.16
N PHE A 77 -13.26 12.36 -13.50
CA PHE A 77 -12.52 13.43 -14.17
C PHE A 77 -11.08 13.41 -13.65
N SER A 78 -10.13 13.63 -14.57
CA SER A 78 -8.72 13.79 -14.23
C SER A 78 -8.38 15.27 -14.28
N VAL A 79 -7.65 15.73 -13.27
CA VAL A 79 -7.15 17.10 -13.20
C VAL A 79 -5.64 17.04 -13.37
N GLU A 80 -5.16 17.51 -14.52
CA GLU A 80 -3.72 17.59 -14.79
C GLU A 80 -3.24 19.00 -14.42
N VAL A 81 -2.20 19.06 -13.59
CA VAL A 81 -1.59 20.31 -13.11
C VAL A 81 -0.19 20.38 -13.70
N THR A 82 0.05 21.32 -14.61
CA THR A 82 1.39 21.51 -15.18
C THR A 82 2.30 22.27 -14.20
N PRO A 83 3.64 22.19 -14.36
CA PRO A 83 4.60 22.90 -13.49
C PRO A 83 4.40 24.42 -13.44
N GLU A 84 3.76 25.00 -14.46
CA GLU A 84 3.44 26.43 -14.60
C GLU A 84 2.14 26.81 -13.85
N GLY A 85 1.53 25.88 -13.13
CA GLY A 85 0.31 26.10 -12.37
C GLY A 85 -0.96 26.23 -13.24
N THR A 86 -0.88 25.94 -14.53
CA THR A 86 -2.06 25.91 -15.38
C THR A 86 -2.76 24.57 -15.22
N VAL A 87 -4.03 24.60 -14.81
CA VAL A 87 -4.85 23.41 -14.63
C VAL A 87 -5.73 23.26 -15.86
N ARG A 88 -5.54 22.17 -16.60
CA ARG A 88 -6.40 21.83 -17.74
C ARG A 88 -7.36 20.73 -17.30
N ILE A 89 -8.65 21.04 -17.37
CA ILE A 89 -9.71 20.05 -17.22
C ILE A 89 -9.86 19.41 -18.59
N VAL A 90 -9.28 18.23 -18.75
CA VAL A 90 -9.49 17.41 -19.94
C VAL A 90 -10.86 16.75 -19.77
N HIS A 91 -11.86 17.24 -20.50
CA HIS A 91 -13.09 16.50 -20.69
C HIS A 91 -12.78 15.34 -21.65
N PRO A 92 -12.79 14.07 -21.21
CA PRO A 92 -12.67 12.97 -22.16
C PRO A 92 -13.89 13.01 -23.10
N PRO A 93 -13.73 12.71 -24.40
CA PRO A 93 -14.86 12.67 -25.32
C PRO A 93 -15.89 11.68 -24.78
N GLU A 94 -17.11 12.20 -24.66
CA GLU A 94 -18.32 11.50 -24.32
C GLU A 94 -18.51 10.29 -25.25
N ASN A 95 -18.83 9.14 -24.65
CA ASN A 95 -19.14 7.85 -25.28
C ASN A 95 -17.99 7.12 -26.00
N GLN A 96 -17.17 6.42 -25.21
CA GLN A 96 -16.75 5.07 -25.59
C GLN A 96 -17.42 4.07 -24.67
N ASP A 97 -18.17 3.14 -25.28
CA ASP A 97 -18.91 2.08 -24.63
C ASP A 97 -18.08 1.35 -23.57
N ILE A 98 -18.62 1.33 -22.36
CA ILE A 98 -18.03 0.72 -21.16
C ILE A 98 -17.90 -0.83 -21.26
N ALA A 99 -18.19 -1.41 -22.43
CA ALA A 99 -18.03 -2.83 -22.70
C ALA A 99 -16.58 -3.21 -23.09
N GLY A 100 -15.84 -2.33 -23.77
CA GLY A 100 -14.49 -2.63 -24.27
C GLY A 100 -13.38 -2.45 -23.23
N THR A 101 -13.43 -1.38 -22.43
CA THR A 101 -12.39 -1.08 -21.42
C THR A 101 -12.48 -1.98 -20.18
N GLN A 102 -13.68 -2.51 -19.89
CA GLN A 102 -13.85 -3.48 -18.83
C GLN A 102 -13.15 -4.81 -19.15
N ALA A 103 -12.95 -5.19 -20.42
CA ALA A 103 -12.23 -6.43 -20.73
C ALA A 103 -10.73 -6.33 -20.42
N ALA A 104 -10.09 -5.18 -20.67
CA ALA A 104 -8.65 -4.95 -20.44
C ALA A 104 -8.30 -4.64 -18.96
N GLU A 105 -9.17 -3.93 -18.24
CA GLU A 105 -9.00 -3.68 -16.80
C GLU A 105 -9.43 -4.89 -15.94
N ARG A 106 -10.44 -5.68 -16.36
CA ARG A 106 -10.79 -6.95 -15.67
C ARG A 106 -9.72 -8.03 -15.87
N THR A 107 -9.03 -8.06 -17.01
CA THR A 107 -7.89 -8.99 -17.19
C THR A 107 -6.69 -8.56 -16.35
N SER A 108 -6.35 -7.28 -16.30
CA SER A 108 -5.23 -6.75 -15.50
C SER A 108 -5.46 -6.90 -13.98
N GLY A 109 -6.69 -6.61 -13.51
CA GLY A 109 -7.09 -6.88 -12.12
C GLY A 109 -7.11 -8.37 -11.79
N SER A 110 -7.50 -9.23 -12.74
CA SER A 110 -7.51 -10.68 -12.53
C SER A 110 -6.10 -11.26 -12.40
N GLY A 111 -5.11 -10.77 -13.16
CA GLY A 111 -3.72 -11.25 -13.11
C GLY A 111 -3.08 -10.96 -11.75
N LEU A 112 -3.16 -9.70 -11.30
CA LEU A 112 -2.65 -9.31 -9.99
C LEU A 112 -3.42 -9.97 -8.84
N ALA A 113 -4.75 -10.08 -8.94
CA ALA A 113 -5.56 -10.78 -7.95
C ALA A 113 -5.18 -12.27 -7.84
N ARG A 114 -4.98 -12.96 -8.97
CA ARG A 114 -4.47 -14.34 -9.01
C ARG A 114 -3.08 -14.43 -8.41
N ALA A 115 -2.17 -13.49 -8.71
CA ALA A 115 -0.83 -13.46 -8.13
C ALA A 115 -0.87 -13.29 -6.60
N LYS A 116 -1.69 -12.37 -6.08
CA LYS A 116 -1.90 -12.18 -4.64
C LYS A 116 -2.53 -13.42 -3.99
N ALA A 117 -3.51 -14.04 -4.62
CA ALA A 117 -4.15 -15.26 -4.13
C ALA A 117 -3.14 -16.42 -4.03
N ARG A 118 -2.30 -16.61 -5.05
CA ARG A 118 -1.20 -17.59 -5.02
C ARG A 118 -0.22 -17.29 -3.90
N GLY A 119 0.18 -16.02 -3.74
CA GLY A 119 1.07 -15.60 -2.65
C GLY A 119 0.49 -15.89 -1.27
N LYS A 120 -0.80 -15.59 -1.05
CA LYS A 120 -1.50 -15.89 0.21
C LYS A 120 -1.57 -17.40 0.47
N ALA A 121 -1.88 -18.21 -0.56
CA ALA A 121 -1.93 -19.66 -0.44
C ALA A 121 -0.56 -20.25 -0.11
N LEU A 122 0.51 -19.76 -0.75
CA LEU A 122 1.88 -20.18 -0.47
C LEU A 122 2.32 -19.76 0.95
N ALA A 123 2.00 -18.54 1.38
CA ALA A 123 2.27 -18.10 2.74
C ALA A 123 1.55 -19.00 3.76
N ALA A 124 0.29 -19.35 3.51
CA ALA A 124 -0.47 -20.25 4.37
C ALA A 124 0.17 -21.65 4.44
N SER A 125 0.60 -22.22 3.30
CA SER A 125 1.23 -23.54 3.29
C SER A 125 2.61 -23.54 3.96
N ILE A 126 3.38 -22.46 3.84
CA ILE A 126 4.64 -22.28 4.57
C ILE A 126 4.39 -22.24 6.08
N LEU A 127 3.41 -21.46 6.53
CA LEU A 127 3.11 -21.29 7.96
C LEU A 127 2.49 -22.53 8.61
N ALA A 128 1.98 -23.47 7.81
CA ALA A 128 1.42 -24.74 8.27
C ALA A 128 2.48 -25.84 8.43
N ARG A 129 3.75 -25.59 8.07
CA ARG A 129 4.84 -26.56 8.23
C ARG A 129 5.17 -26.81 9.70
N GLU A 130 5.77 -27.96 9.98
CA GLU A 130 6.15 -28.39 11.34
C GLU A 130 7.23 -27.51 11.97
N ASP A 131 8.12 -26.94 11.15
CA ASP A 131 9.16 -26.02 11.60
C ASP A 131 8.62 -24.64 12.01
N MET A 132 7.31 -24.39 11.83
CA MET A 132 6.66 -23.11 12.15
C MET A 132 5.95 -23.18 13.50
N VAL A 133 6.66 -22.82 14.56
CA VAL A 133 6.16 -22.93 15.93
C VAL A 133 5.49 -21.64 16.43
N THR A 134 4.71 -21.75 17.50
CA THR A 134 4.12 -20.59 18.18
C THR A 134 5.16 -19.88 19.07
N ALA A 135 4.80 -18.71 19.60
CA ALA A 135 5.68 -17.98 20.51
C ALA A 135 5.94 -18.74 21.81
N GLU A 136 4.95 -19.48 22.32
CA GLU A 136 5.07 -20.31 23.52
C GLU A 136 6.05 -21.46 23.32
N GLU A 137 5.96 -22.15 22.17
CA GLU A 137 6.86 -23.25 21.85
C GLU A 137 8.29 -22.76 21.58
N LEU A 138 8.46 -21.65 20.85
CA LEU A 138 9.78 -21.05 20.68
C LEU A 138 10.39 -20.64 22.03
N ALA A 139 9.58 -20.07 22.93
CA ALA A 139 10.02 -19.70 24.27
C ALA A 139 10.53 -20.91 25.06
N ARG A 140 9.83 -22.06 25.00
CA ARG A 140 10.30 -23.31 25.59
C ARG A 140 11.66 -23.74 25.05
N ARG A 141 11.84 -23.69 23.72
CA ARG A 141 13.12 -24.07 23.07
C ARG A 141 14.28 -23.16 23.44
N MET A 142 14.00 -21.87 23.60
CA MET A 142 14.99 -20.85 24.00
C MET A 142 15.22 -20.80 25.53
N GLY A 143 14.48 -21.59 26.33
CA GLY A 143 14.52 -21.49 27.80
C GLY A 143 14.08 -20.13 28.33
N THR A 144 13.14 -19.45 27.66
CA THR A 144 12.67 -18.11 28.02
C THR A 144 11.15 -18.00 28.10
N THR A 145 10.61 -16.78 28.18
CA THR A 145 9.16 -16.52 28.22
C THR A 145 8.62 -16.07 26.87
N ARG A 146 7.31 -16.28 26.65
CA ARG A 146 6.58 -15.74 25.49
C ARG A 146 6.77 -14.22 25.34
N VAL A 147 6.80 -13.49 26.45
CA VAL A 147 6.98 -12.02 26.47
C VAL A 147 8.37 -11.66 25.94
N THR A 148 9.40 -12.39 26.36
CA THR A 148 10.77 -12.23 25.86
C THR A 148 10.88 -12.52 24.37
N VAL A 149 10.22 -13.57 23.86
CA VAL A 149 10.14 -13.86 22.42
C VAL A 149 9.51 -12.69 21.67
N SER A 150 8.39 -12.15 22.17
CA SER A 150 7.72 -11.00 21.56
C SER A 150 8.62 -9.75 21.57
N ALA A 151 9.30 -9.48 22.68
CA ALA A 151 10.23 -8.36 22.81
C ALA A 151 11.41 -8.48 21.82
N ARG A 152 12.03 -9.67 21.72
CA ARG A 152 13.11 -9.94 20.77
C ARG A 152 12.66 -9.82 19.31
N ARG A 153 11.45 -10.25 18.98
CA ARG A 153 10.85 -10.02 17.67
C ARG A 153 10.70 -8.53 17.36
N HIS A 154 10.18 -7.75 18.32
CA HIS A 154 10.08 -6.29 18.14
C HIS A 154 11.45 -5.62 17.99
N ALA A 155 12.45 -6.13 18.69
CA ALA A 155 13.85 -5.72 18.56
C ALA A 155 14.56 -6.26 17.30
N ARG A 156 13.84 -6.94 16.38
CA ARG A 156 14.39 -7.53 15.15
C ARG A 156 15.51 -8.55 15.37
N GLN A 157 15.48 -9.21 16.52
CA GLN A 157 16.39 -10.31 16.87
C GLN A 157 15.78 -11.68 16.58
N LEU A 158 14.51 -11.71 16.18
CA LEU A 158 13.77 -12.92 15.80
C LEU A 158 12.93 -12.65 14.56
N ILE A 159 12.80 -13.69 13.73
CA ILE A 159 11.95 -13.71 12.56
C ILE A 159 10.60 -14.28 12.98
N GLY A 160 9.60 -13.39 13.06
CA GLY A 160 8.20 -13.76 13.25
C GLY A 160 7.42 -13.52 11.97
N LEU A 161 6.90 -14.58 11.36
CA LEU A 161 6.09 -14.50 10.14
C LEU A 161 4.63 -14.31 10.50
N GLU A 162 4.05 -13.24 9.98
CA GLU A 162 2.62 -12.97 10.09
C GLU A 162 1.86 -13.66 8.95
N GLY A 163 0.80 -14.38 9.33
CA GLY A 163 0.00 -15.17 8.43
C GLY A 163 -1.39 -14.61 8.16
N PRO A 164 -2.20 -15.34 7.36
CA PRO A 164 -3.61 -15.03 7.16
C PRO A 164 -4.43 -15.12 8.45
N THR A 165 -4.00 -15.98 9.38
CA THR A 165 -4.60 -16.16 10.70
C THR A 165 -3.93 -15.25 11.71
N ARG A 166 -4.69 -14.82 12.72
CA ARG A 166 -4.18 -13.97 13.81
C ARG A 166 -2.95 -14.61 14.47
N GLY A 167 -1.90 -13.81 14.65
CA GLY A 167 -0.69 -14.19 15.36
C GLY A 167 0.50 -14.42 14.44
N TYR A 168 1.58 -14.90 15.05
CA TYR A 168 2.88 -15.07 14.39
C TYR A 168 3.31 -16.53 14.47
N ARG A 169 4.05 -16.97 13.47
CA ARG A 169 4.81 -18.22 13.50
C ARG A 169 6.29 -17.92 13.45
N TYR A 170 7.06 -18.75 14.12
CA TYR A 170 8.49 -18.59 14.26
C TYR A 170 9.15 -19.84 13.68
N PRO A 171 9.99 -19.69 12.64
CA PRO A 171 10.75 -20.81 12.12
C PRO A 171 11.74 -21.33 13.17
N THR A 172 11.79 -22.63 13.42
CA THR A 172 12.68 -23.22 14.45
C THR A 172 14.15 -23.15 14.08
N TRP A 173 14.47 -23.23 12.80
CA TRP A 173 15.84 -23.19 12.28
C TRP A 173 16.56 -21.86 12.54
N GLN A 174 15.86 -20.81 12.99
CA GLN A 174 16.51 -19.53 13.32
C GLN A 174 17.34 -19.58 14.61
N LEU A 175 17.23 -20.69 15.35
CA LEU A 175 17.99 -20.99 16.55
C LEU A 175 19.19 -21.86 16.19
N ASP A 176 20.33 -21.59 16.84
CA ASP A 176 21.50 -22.46 16.82
C ASP A 176 21.30 -23.69 17.72
N ARG A 177 22.36 -24.52 17.84
CA ARG A 177 22.35 -25.75 18.66
C ARG A 177 22.15 -25.47 20.15
N ASP A 178 22.46 -24.27 20.62
CA ASP A 178 22.30 -23.84 22.01
C ASP A 178 20.92 -23.20 22.26
N GLY A 179 20.04 -23.21 21.26
CA GLY A 179 18.72 -22.59 21.36
C GLY A 179 18.76 -21.06 21.30
N ARG A 180 19.87 -20.47 20.84
CA ARG A 180 20.02 -19.01 20.72
C ARG A 180 19.74 -18.58 19.28
N PRO A 181 19.04 -17.46 19.05
CA PRO A 181 18.84 -16.94 17.71
C PRO A 181 20.17 -16.57 17.06
N PHE A 182 20.31 -16.81 15.75
CA PHE A 182 21.51 -16.38 15.03
C PHE A 182 21.77 -14.88 15.20
N ALA A 183 22.98 -14.53 15.65
CA ALA A 183 23.36 -13.16 15.95
C ALA A 183 23.33 -12.22 14.74
N ILE A 184 23.36 -12.79 13.52
CA ILE A 184 23.29 -12.05 12.25
C ILE A 184 21.90 -11.50 11.94
N ILE A 185 20.82 -12.01 12.56
CA ILE A 185 19.43 -11.67 12.19
C ILE A 185 19.17 -10.15 12.16
N PRO A 186 19.59 -9.35 13.16
CA PRO A 186 19.44 -7.89 13.10
C PRO A 186 20.14 -7.25 11.89
N ASN A 187 21.33 -7.74 11.53
CA ASN A 187 22.08 -7.23 10.38
C ASN A 187 21.39 -7.57 9.06
N LEU A 188 20.71 -8.72 8.98
CA LEU A 188 19.90 -9.08 7.81
C LEU A 188 18.70 -8.14 7.65
N PHE A 189 18.03 -7.77 8.76
CA PHE A 189 16.97 -6.75 8.72
C PHE A 189 17.50 -5.38 8.27
N THR A 190 18.71 -5.01 8.70
CA THR A 190 19.35 -3.77 8.23
C THR A 190 19.67 -3.81 6.75
N ALA A 191 20.19 -4.94 6.23
CA ALA A 191 20.59 -5.06 4.84
C ALA A 191 19.41 -5.21 3.87
N LEU A 192 18.46 -6.10 4.18
CA LEU A 192 17.37 -6.50 3.28
C LEU A 192 16.04 -5.77 3.56
N GLY A 193 15.99 -4.97 4.63
CA GLY A 193 14.82 -4.22 5.07
C GLY A 193 13.94 -4.94 6.09
N ASP A 194 12.85 -4.27 6.44
CA ASP A 194 12.07 -4.56 7.66
C ASP A 194 11.11 -5.74 7.54
N SER A 195 10.95 -6.32 6.35
CA SER A 195 9.96 -7.38 6.10
C SER A 195 10.48 -8.74 6.54
N PRO A 196 9.88 -9.41 7.55
CA PRO A 196 10.29 -10.75 7.97
C PRO A 196 10.17 -11.79 6.85
N TRP A 197 9.22 -11.61 5.94
CA TRP A 197 9.05 -12.47 4.76
C TRP A 197 10.22 -12.35 3.77
N THR A 198 10.84 -11.17 3.66
CA THR A 198 12.04 -10.96 2.84
C THR A 198 13.21 -11.73 3.43
N ILE A 199 13.44 -11.60 4.74
CA ILE A 199 14.51 -12.31 5.45
C ILE A 199 14.32 -13.83 5.34
N TYR A 200 13.09 -14.31 5.57
CA TYR A 200 12.76 -15.72 5.43
C TYR A 200 13.05 -16.26 4.03
N ARG A 201 12.64 -15.55 2.98
CA ARG A 201 12.88 -15.97 1.59
C ARG A 201 14.37 -16.01 1.27
N PHE A 202 15.11 -14.99 1.68
CA PHE A 202 16.57 -14.97 1.56
C PHE A 202 17.20 -16.18 2.27
N LEU A 203 16.81 -16.47 3.50
CA LEU A 203 17.42 -17.56 4.27
C LEU A 203 17.12 -18.95 3.70
N THR A 204 15.94 -19.14 3.13
CA THR A 204 15.46 -20.45 2.66
C THR A 204 15.77 -20.74 1.19
N GLN A 205 15.99 -19.72 0.35
CA GLN A 205 16.36 -19.92 -1.04
C GLN A 205 17.83 -20.29 -1.20
N LYS A 206 18.16 -20.96 -2.31
CA LYS A 206 19.54 -21.26 -2.69
C LYS A 206 20.16 -20.03 -3.35
N HIS A 207 21.43 -19.77 -3.04
CA HIS A 207 22.20 -18.66 -3.61
C HIS A 207 23.44 -19.18 -4.32
N PRO A 208 23.68 -18.81 -5.59
CA PRO A 208 24.90 -19.17 -6.32
C PRO A 208 26.19 -18.77 -5.57
N GLU A 209 26.19 -17.60 -4.92
CA GLU A 209 27.30 -17.02 -4.16
C GLU A 209 27.65 -17.84 -2.91
N LEU A 210 26.71 -18.67 -2.44
CA LEU A 210 26.87 -19.65 -1.37
C LEU A 210 27.05 -21.07 -1.92
N GLU A 211 27.62 -21.22 -3.12
CA GLU A 211 27.83 -22.51 -3.80
C GLU A 211 26.50 -23.28 -4.02
N GLY A 212 25.42 -22.56 -4.31
CA GLY A 212 24.09 -23.15 -4.49
C GLY A 212 23.44 -23.65 -3.19
N ARG A 213 24.01 -23.34 -2.02
CA ARG A 213 23.44 -23.65 -0.71
C ARG A 213 22.43 -22.60 -0.27
N THR A 214 21.59 -22.94 0.70
CA THR A 214 20.75 -21.96 1.39
C THR A 214 21.59 -21.18 2.38
N ALA A 215 21.17 -19.95 2.69
CA ALA A 215 21.87 -19.17 3.71
C ALA A 215 21.75 -19.81 5.11
N ILE A 216 20.67 -20.54 5.41
CA ILE A 216 20.56 -21.35 6.65
C ILE A 216 21.72 -22.36 6.75
N ALA A 217 21.97 -23.14 5.68
CA ALA A 217 23.04 -24.13 5.68
C ALA A 217 24.44 -23.52 5.77
N ALA A 218 24.60 -22.27 5.33
CA ALA A 218 25.84 -21.51 5.50
C ALA A 218 25.99 -20.99 6.95
N LEU A 219 24.91 -20.52 7.58
CA LEU A 219 24.91 -20.10 8.99
C LEU A 219 25.22 -21.26 9.94
N GLU A 220 24.70 -22.46 9.66
CA GLU A 220 25.02 -23.67 10.44
C GLU A 220 26.52 -24.04 10.40
N LYS A 221 27.25 -23.58 9.38
CA LYS A 221 28.70 -23.74 9.24
C LYS A 221 29.51 -22.56 9.80
N GLY A 222 28.85 -21.54 10.37
CA GLY A 222 29.50 -20.33 10.87
C GLY A 222 29.96 -19.38 9.76
N GLU A 223 29.39 -19.47 8.55
CA GLU A 223 29.72 -18.58 7.43
C GLU A 223 28.96 -17.23 7.50
N ASP A 224 28.76 -16.67 8.71
CA ASP A 224 27.94 -15.47 8.95
C ASP A 224 28.35 -14.27 8.08
N LYS A 225 29.66 -14.01 8.01
CA LYS A 225 30.20 -12.88 7.22
C LYS A 225 29.87 -13.03 5.72
N ARG A 226 29.94 -14.25 5.21
CA ARG A 226 29.65 -14.54 3.80
C ARG A 226 28.16 -14.38 3.53
N VAL A 227 27.30 -14.88 4.42
CA VAL A 227 25.85 -14.69 4.33
C VAL A 227 25.47 -13.22 4.34
N LEU A 228 26.09 -12.42 5.23
CA LEU A 228 25.84 -10.97 5.28
C LEU A 228 26.27 -10.28 3.98
N SER A 229 27.44 -10.64 3.43
CA SER A 229 27.93 -10.08 2.17
C SER A 229 26.92 -10.33 1.04
N VAL A 230 26.40 -11.55 0.91
CA VAL A 230 25.41 -11.88 -0.12
C VAL A 230 24.11 -11.09 0.09
N ALA A 231 23.66 -10.92 1.34
CA ALA A 231 22.49 -10.12 1.64
C ALA A 231 22.66 -8.64 1.19
N VAL A 232 23.84 -8.06 1.44
CA VAL A 232 24.16 -6.69 1.00
C VAL A 232 24.22 -6.60 -0.52
N SER A 233 24.90 -7.53 -1.19
CA SER A 233 24.99 -7.55 -2.66
C SER A 233 23.60 -7.62 -3.32
N ILE A 234 22.70 -8.44 -2.78
CA ILE A 234 21.30 -8.52 -3.25
C ILE A 234 20.56 -7.19 -3.02
N ALA A 235 20.74 -6.56 -1.85
CA ALA A 235 20.10 -5.29 -1.54
C ALA A 235 20.56 -4.14 -2.45
N GLU A 236 21.85 -4.15 -2.83
CA GLU A 236 22.46 -3.18 -3.74
C GLU A 236 22.17 -3.49 -5.21
N GLY A 237 21.64 -4.68 -5.53
CA GLY A 237 21.42 -5.14 -6.90
C GLY A 237 22.72 -5.50 -7.64
N THR A 238 23.79 -5.76 -6.90
CA THR A 238 25.08 -6.19 -7.43
C THR A 238 25.05 -7.72 -7.52
N PHE A 239 24.61 -8.25 -8.66
CA PHE A 239 24.61 -9.68 -8.95
C PHE A 239 25.96 -10.06 -9.59
N ALA A 240 26.60 -11.13 -9.11
CA ALA A 240 27.85 -11.67 -9.66
C ALA A 240 27.58 -12.72 -10.75
#